data_AF-A0A9P0KJ40-F1
#
_entry.id   AF-A0A9P0KJ40-F1
#
_cell.length_a   1.000
_cell.length_b   1.000
_cell.length_c   1.000
_cell.angle_alpha   90.00
_cell.angle_beta   90.00
_cell.angle_gamma   90.00
#
_symmetry.space_group_name_H-M   'P 1'
#
loop_
_entity.id
_entity.type
_entity.pdbx_description
1 polymer ?
#
loop_
_entity_poly.entity_id
_entity_poly.type
_entity_poly.pdbx_seq_one_letter_code
_entity_poly.pdbx_strand_id
1 'polypeptide(L)'
;MIAKQKKPDSIGEELIKPCVLKVTKIILREDAEQKMKSIPLSNNTDKRIIDDIAADIKSQIINKKKLIGLCTDGVPAMIDVQSGLAKKLKEKDYAMVSTHCVIHLQALASKTLPQKLRQTLYSAIRIVNYNKSSALNSRLFTLLCEDLDSDHKVLLFHTEVRWLSKGNMLARLYELKEEVLFHESKEKHDFLMFKNYTFQWRLAYLTDIFDSLNEPNLKLQSRNNIIISNYDYIQGFISKLQLWNQKVSSDNVICFSRLFEAIKNNILDANLKDHLQTLEDELRRYYRDINRAHDKKSICCRCVTITRSSSGIISRNEG
;
A
#
# COMPACT_ATOMS: atom_id res chain seq x y z
N MET A 1 -8.18 5.23 26.67
CA MET A 1 -7.62 5.72 27.96
C MET A 1 -6.46 4.83 28.44
N ILE A 2 -6.63 3.50 28.48
CA ILE A 2 -5.55 2.52 28.81
C ILE A 2 -4.42 2.51 27.76
N ALA A 3 -4.76 2.40 26.47
CA ALA A 3 -3.77 2.40 25.38
C ALA A 3 -2.95 3.70 25.27
N LYS A 4 -3.55 4.86 25.65
CA LYS A 4 -2.83 6.15 25.70
C LYS A 4 -1.83 6.23 26.86
N GLN A 5 -1.96 5.35 27.87
CA GLN A 5 -1.09 5.29 29.05
C GLN A 5 -0.07 4.14 29.00
N LYS A 6 0.04 3.41 27.87
CA LYS A 6 0.95 2.26 27.68
C LYS A 6 0.85 1.17 28.76
N LYS A 7 -0.32 1.01 29.37
CA LYS A 7 -0.58 -0.04 30.36
C LYS A 7 -0.94 -1.37 29.67
N PRO A 8 -0.65 -2.54 30.27
CA PRO A 8 -1.05 -3.84 29.73
C PRO A 8 -2.52 -3.88 29.33
N ASP A 9 -2.81 -4.37 28.13
CA ASP A 9 -4.18 -4.43 27.60
C ASP A 9 -5.10 -5.39 28.41
N SER A 10 -4.52 -6.27 29.24
CA SER A 10 -5.23 -7.12 30.20
C SER A 10 -5.94 -6.35 31.31
N ILE A 11 -5.50 -5.13 31.62
CA ILE A 11 -6.08 -4.30 32.70
C ILE A 11 -7.54 -3.94 32.41
N GLY A 12 -7.92 -3.83 31.13
CA GLY A 12 -9.31 -3.62 30.73
C GLY A 12 -10.22 -4.81 31.08
N GLU A 13 -9.71 -6.03 30.98
CA GLU A 13 -10.46 -7.25 31.36
C GLU A 13 -10.65 -7.37 32.87
N GLU A 14 -9.63 -7.01 33.65
CA GLU A 14 -9.66 -7.17 35.11
C GLU A 14 -10.44 -6.04 35.81
N LEU A 15 -10.31 -4.80 35.34
CA LEU A 15 -10.90 -3.64 36.04
C LEU A 15 -12.18 -3.14 35.38
N ILE A 16 -12.21 -3.04 34.05
CA ILE A 16 -13.31 -2.37 33.34
C ILE A 16 -14.45 -3.35 33.04
N LYS A 17 -14.13 -4.58 32.60
CA LYS A 17 -15.14 -5.56 32.22
C LYS A 17 -16.12 -5.91 33.34
N PRO A 18 -15.69 -6.16 34.60
CA PRO A 18 -16.62 -6.45 35.67
C PRO A 18 -17.59 -5.30 35.94
N CYS A 19 -17.10 -4.05 35.81
CA CYS A 19 -17.93 -2.86 35.96
C CYS A 19 -18.97 -2.74 34.83
N VAL A 20 -18.55 -2.95 33.57
CA VAL A 20 -19.43 -2.91 32.40
C VAL A 20 -20.48 -4.02 32.46
N LEU A 21 -20.11 -5.24 32.86
CA LEU A 21 -21.06 -6.35 33.02
C LEU A 21 -22.08 -6.05 34.10
N LYS A 22 -21.65 -5.48 35.24
CA LYS A 22 -22.55 -5.08 36.33
C LYS A 22 -23.53 -3.99 35.89
N VAL A 23 -23.08 -2.99 35.16
CA VAL A 23 -23.93 -1.93 34.59
C VAL A 23 -24.90 -2.51 33.55
N THR A 24 -24.41 -3.38 32.66
CA THR A 24 -25.23 -4.03 31.62
C THR A 24 -26.31 -4.91 32.24
N LYS A 25 -25.99 -5.66 33.31
CA LYS A 25 -26.97 -6.45 34.06
C LYS A 25 -28.07 -5.59 34.65
N ILE A 26 -27.71 -4.47 35.29
CA ILE A 26 -28.66 -3.57 35.95
C ILE A 26 -29.56 -2.88 34.94
N ILE A 27 -29.01 -2.40 33.82
CA ILE A 27 -29.74 -1.56 32.85
C ILE A 27 -30.46 -2.39 31.78
N LEU A 28 -29.82 -3.46 31.28
CA LEU A 28 -30.24 -4.18 30.07
C LEU A 28 -30.62 -5.65 30.34
N ARG A 29 -30.69 -6.05 31.62
CA ARG A 29 -31.04 -7.41 32.10
C ARG A 29 -29.98 -8.48 31.76
N GLU A 30 -30.19 -9.68 32.30
CA GLU A 30 -29.18 -10.77 32.30
C GLU A 30 -28.82 -11.26 30.90
N ASP A 31 -29.76 -11.24 29.95
CA ASP A 31 -29.50 -11.68 28.56
C ASP A 31 -28.46 -10.79 27.86
N ALA A 32 -28.47 -9.49 28.15
CA ALA A 32 -27.50 -8.53 27.62
C ALA A 32 -26.14 -8.67 28.32
N GLU A 33 -26.14 -8.97 29.62
CA GLU A 33 -24.92 -9.30 30.38
C GLU A 33 -24.22 -10.53 29.79
N GLN A 34 -24.96 -11.60 29.48
CA GLN A 34 -24.37 -12.81 28.89
C GLN A 34 -23.75 -12.55 27.51
N LYS A 35 -24.43 -11.76 26.67
CA LYS A 35 -23.88 -11.34 25.38
C LYS A 35 -22.62 -10.50 25.56
N MET A 36 -22.62 -9.53 26.47
CA MET A 36 -21.45 -8.70 26.76
C MET A 36 -20.28 -9.49 27.38
N LYS A 37 -20.57 -10.54 28.15
CA LYS A 37 -19.55 -11.43 28.73
C LYS A 37 -18.77 -12.18 27.67
N SER A 38 -19.42 -12.52 26.55
CA SER A 38 -18.80 -13.21 25.42
C SER A 38 -17.83 -12.34 24.61
N ILE A 39 -17.89 -11.01 24.77
CA ILE A 39 -17.06 -10.06 24.01
C ILE A 39 -15.76 -9.80 24.80
N PRO A 40 -14.58 -10.23 24.33
CA PRO A 40 -13.32 -9.84 24.94
C PRO A 40 -13.07 -8.33 24.78
N LEU A 41 -12.65 -7.67 25.86
CA LEU A 41 -12.19 -6.27 25.86
C LEU A 41 -10.70 -6.18 25.54
N SER A 42 -9.95 -7.23 25.85
CA SER A 42 -8.54 -7.37 25.52
C SER A 42 -8.35 -7.71 24.04
N ASN A 43 -7.35 -7.10 23.40
CA ASN A 43 -6.94 -7.37 22.02
C ASN A 43 -6.22 -8.75 21.89
N ASN A 44 -6.82 -9.81 22.43
CA ASN A 44 -6.37 -11.20 22.26
C ASN A 44 -6.70 -11.74 20.85
N THR A 45 -7.41 -10.92 20.07
CA THR A 45 -7.90 -11.18 18.73
C THR A 45 -6.76 -11.53 17.78
N ASP A 46 -5.65 -10.80 17.82
CA ASP A 46 -4.53 -11.02 16.90
C ASP A 46 -3.85 -12.36 17.13
N LYS A 47 -3.60 -12.74 18.39
CA LYS A 47 -2.98 -14.03 18.75
C LYS A 47 -3.88 -15.20 18.35
N ARG A 48 -5.17 -15.13 18.66
CA ARG A 48 -6.15 -16.17 18.29
C ARG A 48 -6.29 -16.29 16.77
N ILE A 49 -6.33 -15.19 16.05
CA ILE A 49 -6.36 -15.19 14.58
C ILE A 49 -5.11 -15.88 14.01
N ILE A 50 -3.92 -15.55 14.52
CA ILE A 50 -2.67 -16.18 14.07
C ILE A 50 -2.68 -17.68 14.38
N ASP A 51 -3.16 -18.08 15.57
CA ASP A 51 -3.31 -19.47 15.98
C ASP A 51 -4.29 -20.23 15.07
N ASP A 52 -5.46 -19.65 14.79
CA ASP A 52 -6.49 -20.23 13.93
C ASP A 52 -5.98 -20.37 12.48
N ILE A 53 -5.31 -19.34 11.95
CA ILE A 53 -4.68 -19.37 10.61
C ILE A 53 -3.60 -20.45 10.57
N ALA A 54 -2.75 -20.54 11.59
CA ALA A 54 -1.70 -21.55 11.64
C ALA A 54 -2.30 -22.96 11.68
N ALA A 55 -3.37 -23.18 12.44
CA ALA A 55 -4.07 -24.46 12.51
C ALA A 55 -4.73 -24.84 11.17
N ASP A 56 -5.41 -23.88 10.53
CA ASP A 56 -6.04 -24.06 9.22
C ASP A 56 -5.01 -24.40 8.14
N ILE A 57 -3.95 -23.59 7.99
CA ILE A 57 -2.84 -23.84 7.07
C ILE A 57 -2.24 -25.23 7.31
N LYS A 58 -2.01 -25.61 8.57
CA LYS A 58 -1.51 -26.95 8.92
C LYS A 58 -2.47 -28.04 8.44
N SER A 59 -3.77 -27.90 8.70
CA SER A 59 -4.78 -28.90 8.33
C SER A 59 -4.85 -29.12 6.81
N GLN A 60 -4.73 -28.05 6.03
CA GLN A 60 -4.76 -28.10 4.56
C GLN A 60 -3.47 -28.73 3.99
N ILE A 61 -2.33 -28.51 4.64
CA ILE A 61 -1.01 -28.98 4.17
C ILE A 61 -0.75 -30.45 4.53
N ILE A 62 -1.20 -30.90 5.70
CA ILE A 62 -1.09 -32.29 6.16
C ILE A 62 -1.68 -33.28 5.14
N ASN A 63 -2.69 -32.86 4.37
CA ASN A 63 -3.33 -33.70 3.35
C ASN A 63 -2.69 -33.63 1.95
N LYS A 64 -1.73 -32.73 1.67
CA LYS A 64 -1.35 -32.44 0.26
C LYS A 64 0.13 -32.26 -0.12
N LYS A 65 1.10 -32.07 0.79
CA LYS A 65 2.60 -32.10 0.60
C LYS A 65 3.31 -31.21 1.64
N LYS A 66 4.64 -31.32 1.73
CA LYS A 66 5.53 -30.49 2.59
C LYS A 66 5.42 -28.98 2.28
N LEU A 67 5.24 -28.15 3.31
CA LEU A 67 5.36 -26.69 3.21
C LEU A 67 6.82 -26.28 3.03
N ILE A 68 7.16 -25.68 1.88
CA ILE A 68 8.53 -25.28 1.56
C ILE A 68 8.80 -23.79 1.73
N GLY A 69 7.76 -22.95 1.72
CA GLY A 69 7.92 -21.51 1.89
C GLY A 69 6.64 -20.76 2.29
N LEU A 70 6.82 -19.63 2.94
CA LEU A 70 5.78 -18.71 3.39
C LEU A 70 6.17 -17.29 2.99
N CYS A 71 5.24 -16.56 2.37
CA CYS A 71 5.44 -15.17 1.97
C CYS A 71 4.40 -14.29 2.66
N THR A 72 4.83 -13.28 3.44
CA THR A 72 3.93 -12.41 4.23
C THR A 72 4.28 -10.95 4.06
N ASP A 73 3.37 -10.04 4.39
CA ASP A 73 3.57 -8.59 4.33
C ASP A 73 4.53 -8.03 5.40
N GLY A 74 5.14 -8.90 6.22
CA GLY A 74 6.14 -8.48 7.21
C GLY A 74 5.57 -7.80 8.45
N VAL A 75 4.25 -7.77 8.62
CA VAL A 75 3.62 -7.25 9.85
C VAL A 75 4.08 -8.09 11.04
N PRO A 76 4.30 -7.50 12.25
CA PRO A 76 4.77 -8.24 13.41
C PRO A 76 3.99 -9.53 13.69
N ALA A 77 2.66 -9.52 13.54
CA ALA A 77 1.80 -10.70 13.63
C ALA A 77 2.24 -11.89 12.75
N MET A 78 2.92 -11.64 11.63
CA MET A 78 3.33 -12.66 10.66
C MET A 78 4.76 -13.15 10.90
N ILE A 79 5.68 -12.23 11.21
CA ILE A 79 7.13 -12.51 11.25
C ILE A 79 7.72 -12.55 12.67
N ASP A 80 6.95 -12.21 13.71
CA ASP A 80 7.44 -12.17 15.08
C ASP A 80 8.07 -13.51 15.51
N VAL A 81 9.22 -13.40 16.17
CA VAL A 81 10.07 -14.54 16.50
C VAL A 81 9.49 -15.39 17.64
N GLN A 82 8.61 -14.81 18.47
CA GLN A 82 8.01 -15.47 19.62
C GLN A 82 6.60 -15.99 19.32
N SER A 83 5.83 -15.27 18.53
CA SER A 83 4.38 -15.45 18.39
C SER A 83 3.85 -15.35 16.95
N GLY A 84 4.71 -15.03 15.98
CA GLY A 84 4.30 -14.83 14.59
C GLY A 84 3.87 -16.11 13.88
N LEU A 85 3.07 -15.95 12.83
CA LEU A 85 2.61 -17.06 11.98
C LEU A 85 3.78 -17.94 11.48
N ALA A 86 4.86 -17.31 11.01
CA ALA A 86 6.04 -18.01 10.51
C ALA A 86 6.68 -18.90 11.58
N LYS A 87 6.72 -18.43 12.84
CA LYS A 87 7.25 -19.21 13.97
C LYS A 87 6.37 -20.43 14.26
N LYS A 88 5.05 -20.25 14.35
CA LYS A 88 4.09 -21.33 14.61
C LYS A 88 4.10 -22.43 13.54
N LEU A 89 4.41 -22.08 12.29
CA LEU A 89 4.53 -23.04 11.20
C LEU A 89 5.88 -23.79 11.23
N LYS A 90 6.96 -23.17 11.74
CA LYS A 90 8.30 -23.81 11.88
C LYS A 90 8.42 -24.80 13.03
N GLU A 91 7.58 -24.72 14.06
CA GLU A 91 7.64 -25.59 15.25
C GLU A 91 7.45 -27.10 14.98
N LYS A 92 7.00 -27.49 13.79
CA LYS A 92 6.77 -28.91 13.39
C LYS A 92 7.72 -29.40 12.28
N ASP A 93 8.96 -28.90 12.26
CA ASP A 93 10.07 -29.44 11.45
C ASP A 93 9.91 -29.32 9.91
N TYR A 94 9.16 -28.31 9.48
CA TYR A 94 9.20 -27.89 8.08
C TYR A 94 10.46 -27.04 7.89
N ALA A 95 11.35 -27.46 6.98
CA ALA A 95 12.45 -26.64 6.42
C ALA A 95 11.89 -25.49 5.56
N MET A 96 10.94 -24.74 6.12
CA MET A 96 10.16 -23.69 5.50
C MET A 96 10.96 -22.40 5.50
N VAL A 97 11.09 -21.81 4.31
CA VAL A 97 11.66 -20.49 4.14
C VAL A 97 10.56 -19.45 4.31
N SER A 98 10.75 -18.49 5.21
CA SER A 98 9.82 -17.36 5.33
C SER A 98 10.45 -16.15 4.64
N THR A 99 9.74 -15.54 3.70
CA THR A 99 10.14 -14.32 2.99
C THR A 99 9.10 -13.24 3.17
N HIS A 100 9.52 -11.99 2.98
CA HIS A 100 8.62 -10.86 2.93
C HIS A 100 8.03 -10.72 1.50
N CYS A 101 6.77 -10.30 1.36
CA CYS A 101 6.10 -10.08 0.08
C CYS A 101 6.83 -8.96 -0.66
N VAL A 102 7.36 -9.31 -1.83
CA VAL A 102 8.13 -8.45 -2.73
C VAL A 102 7.32 -7.20 -3.10
N ILE A 103 6.02 -7.38 -3.38
CA ILE A 103 5.08 -6.29 -3.70
C ILE A 103 4.95 -5.33 -2.51
N HIS A 104 4.92 -5.84 -1.27
CA HIS A 104 4.86 -4.99 -0.08
C HIS A 104 6.16 -4.20 0.11
N LEU A 105 7.32 -4.82 -0.09
CA LEU A 105 8.61 -4.11 -0.03
C LEU A 105 8.70 -3.00 -1.07
N GLN A 106 8.27 -3.27 -2.31
CA GLN A 106 8.22 -2.25 -3.35
C GLN A 106 7.25 -1.12 -2.99
N ALA A 107 6.08 -1.45 -2.43
CA ALA A 107 5.13 -0.46 -1.95
C ALA A 107 5.71 0.40 -0.82
N LEU A 108 6.49 -0.18 0.10
CA LEU A 108 7.18 0.55 1.15
C LEU A 108 8.24 1.50 0.58
N ALA A 109 9.08 1.02 -0.35
CA ALA A 109 10.07 1.84 -1.02
C ALA A 109 9.41 3.02 -1.77
N SER A 110 8.28 2.82 -2.45
CA SER A 110 7.56 3.88 -3.17
C SER A 110 6.97 5.00 -2.29
N LYS A 111 6.96 4.83 -0.96
CA LYS A 111 6.48 5.86 -0.02
C LYS A 111 7.53 6.92 0.28
N THR A 112 8.80 6.72 -0.09
CA THR A 112 9.84 7.71 0.14
C THR A 112 9.70 8.86 -0.84
N LEU A 113 9.21 10.00 -0.36
CA LEU A 113 9.06 11.20 -1.18
C LEU A 113 9.68 12.40 -0.45
N PRO A 114 10.59 13.15 -1.10
CA PRO A 114 11.04 14.44 -0.60
C PRO A 114 9.87 15.39 -0.35
N GLN A 115 10.07 16.33 0.58
CA GLN A 115 8.98 17.15 1.12
C GLN A 115 8.12 17.83 0.04
N LYS A 116 8.75 18.43 -0.98
CA LYS A 116 8.03 19.15 -2.04
C LYS A 116 7.21 18.23 -2.96
N LEU A 117 7.75 17.05 -3.27
CA LEU A 117 7.03 16.03 -4.05
C LEU A 117 5.88 15.44 -3.24
N ARG A 118 6.09 15.18 -1.95
CA ARG A 118 5.04 14.73 -1.03
C ARG A 118 3.92 15.75 -0.88
N GLN A 119 4.24 17.04 -0.79
CA GLN A 119 3.24 18.12 -0.77
C GLN A 119 2.42 18.12 -2.07
N THR A 120 3.09 18.01 -3.22
CA THR A 120 2.44 17.92 -4.53
C THR A 120 1.45 16.73 -4.59
N LEU A 121 1.90 15.54 -4.15
CA LEU A 121 1.06 14.35 -4.07
C LEU A 121 -0.18 14.56 -3.18
N TYR A 122 0.00 15.12 -1.98
CA TYR A 122 -1.13 15.32 -1.07
C TYR A 122 -2.12 16.38 -1.57
N SER A 123 -1.64 17.44 -2.21
CA SER A 123 -2.52 18.40 -2.88
C SER A 123 -3.29 17.76 -4.03
N ALA A 124 -2.65 16.95 -4.87
CA ALA A 124 -3.32 16.19 -5.92
C ALA A 124 -4.44 15.29 -5.35
N ILE A 125 -4.17 14.57 -4.26
CA ILE A 125 -5.18 13.76 -3.56
C ILE A 125 -6.34 14.62 -3.06
N ARG A 126 -6.06 15.79 -2.46
CA ARG A 126 -7.13 16.69 -1.98
C ARG A 126 -7.99 17.24 -3.11
N ILE A 127 -7.39 17.57 -4.26
CA ILE A 127 -8.12 18.01 -5.46
C ILE A 127 -9.06 16.92 -5.95
N VAL A 128 -8.57 15.68 -6.08
CA VAL A 128 -9.40 14.55 -6.50
C VAL A 128 -10.51 14.27 -5.49
N ASN A 129 -10.19 14.25 -4.20
CA ASN A 129 -11.16 14.00 -3.13
C ASN A 129 -12.24 15.08 -3.09
N TYR A 130 -11.90 16.34 -3.35
CA TYR A 130 -12.88 17.41 -3.43
C TYR A 130 -13.87 17.20 -4.58
N ASN A 131 -13.39 16.85 -5.77
CA ASN A 131 -14.24 16.53 -6.92
C ASN A 131 -15.13 15.29 -6.65
N LYS A 132 -14.61 14.34 -5.86
CA LYS A 132 -15.34 13.12 -5.46
C LYS A 132 -16.17 13.25 -4.20
N SER A 133 -16.12 14.40 -3.51
CA SER A 133 -16.73 14.58 -2.19
C SER A 133 -18.26 14.54 -2.20
N SER A 134 -18.88 14.84 -3.36
CA SER A 134 -20.32 14.77 -3.53
C SER A 134 -20.70 14.19 -4.90
N ALA A 135 -21.87 13.55 -4.93
CA ALA A 135 -22.46 13.05 -6.18
C ALA A 135 -22.74 14.18 -7.19
N LEU A 136 -23.11 15.36 -6.70
CA LEU A 136 -23.30 16.54 -7.55
C LEU A 136 -21.98 16.97 -8.21
N ASN A 137 -20.90 17.13 -7.45
CA ASN A 137 -19.59 17.51 -8.01
C ASN A 137 -19.10 16.48 -9.02
N SER A 138 -19.29 15.18 -8.73
CA SER A 138 -18.90 14.12 -9.67
C SER A 138 -19.70 14.19 -10.97
N ARG A 139 -21.01 14.46 -10.90
CA ARG A 139 -21.86 14.64 -12.08
C ARG A 139 -21.51 15.89 -12.90
N LEU A 140 -21.32 17.03 -12.24
CA LEU A 140 -20.93 18.28 -12.88
C LEU A 140 -19.58 18.15 -13.58
N PHE A 141 -18.60 17.53 -12.91
CA PHE A 141 -17.31 17.25 -13.50
C PHE A 141 -17.42 16.31 -14.71
N THR A 142 -18.30 15.31 -14.67
CA THR A 142 -18.53 14.39 -15.80
C THR A 142 -19.09 15.13 -17.01
N LEU A 143 -20.14 15.96 -16.81
CA LEU A 143 -20.71 16.79 -17.87
C LEU A 143 -19.68 17.74 -18.46
N LEU A 144 -18.86 18.36 -17.63
CA LEU A 144 -17.79 19.24 -18.10
C LEU A 144 -16.77 18.48 -18.98
N CYS A 145 -16.39 17.26 -18.59
CA CYS A 145 -15.52 16.43 -19.42
C CYS A 145 -16.19 15.99 -20.73
N GLU A 146 -17.52 15.85 -20.76
CA GLU A 146 -18.28 15.58 -21.97
C GLU A 146 -18.27 16.79 -22.91
N ASP A 147 -18.54 17.98 -22.37
CA ASP A 147 -18.55 19.25 -23.12
C ASP A 147 -17.17 19.63 -23.69
N LEU A 148 -16.09 19.29 -22.98
CA LEU A 148 -14.70 19.52 -23.42
C LEU A 148 -14.13 18.37 -24.27
N ASP A 149 -14.95 17.38 -24.60
CA ASP A 149 -14.58 16.19 -25.39
C ASP A 149 -13.35 15.44 -24.86
N SER A 150 -13.20 15.36 -23.53
CA SER A 150 -12.06 14.71 -22.89
C SER A 150 -12.08 13.18 -23.06
N ASP A 151 -10.93 12.53 -23.24
CA ASP A 151 -10.83 11.06 -23.35
C ASP A 151 -11.38 10.32 -22.11
N HIS A 152 -11.34 10.99 -20.96
CA HIS A 152 -11.84 10.46 -19.71
C HIS A 152 -12.87 11.38 -19.09
N LYS A 153 -13.97 10.80 -18.63
CA LYS A 153 -15.08 11.59 -18.05
C LYS A 153 -15.09 11.62 -16.52
N VAL A 154 -14.19 10.87 -15.88
CA VAL A 154 -14.15 10.73 -14.41
C VAL A 154 -12.73 10.68 -13.87
N LEU A 155 -12.51 11.36 -12.74
CA LEU A 155 -11.33 11.16 -11.90
C LEU A 155 -11.39 9.80 -11.18
N LEU A 156 -10.23 9.26 -10.82
CA LEU A 156 -10.14 8.00 -10.07
C LEU A 156 -9.92 8.29 -8.59
N PHE A 157 -10.76 7.71 -7.72
CA PHE A 157 -10.61 7.84 -6.28
C PHE A 157 -9.44 6.99 -5.76
N HIS A 158 -8.75 7.47 -4.73
CA HIS A 158 -7.65 6.75 -4.10
C HIS A 158 -7.90 6.52 -2.61
N THR A 159 -7.62 5.30 -2.13
CA THR A 159 -7.49 4.97 -0.71
C THR A 159 -6.06 4.51 -0.42
N GLU A 160 -5.49 4.91 0.73
CA GLU A 160 -4.08 4.63 1.07
C GLU A 160 -3.66 3.15 0.99
N VAL A 161 -4.63 2.23 1.10
CA VAL A 161 -4.46 0.78 1.15
C VAL A 161 -3.89 0.18 -0.15
N ARG A 162 -4.07 0.83 -1.31
CA ARG A 162 -3.68 0.25 -2.61
C ARG A 162 -2.80 1.22 -3.38
N TRP A 163 -1.48 1.12 -3.24
CA TRP A 163 -0.53 2.05 -3.85
C TRP A 163 -0.60 2.08 -5.39
N LEU A 164 -0.97 0.98 -6.08
CA LEU A 164 -1.30 0.96 -7.53
C LEU A 164 -2.33 2.03 -7.92
N SER A 165 -3.29 2.31 -7.03
CA SER A 165 -4.33 3.30 -7.30
C SER A 165 -3.80 4.75 -7.23
N LYS A 166 -2.62 5.00 -6.65
CA LYS A 166 -1.99 6.33 -6.70
C LYS A 166 -1.54 6.67 -8.11
N GLY A 167 -0.83 5.77 -8.79
CA GLY A 167 -0.36 6.00 -10.16
C GLY A 167 -1.51 6.28 -11.11
N ASN A 168 -2.52 5.41 -11.11
CA ASN A 168 -3.70 5.59 -11.98
C ASN A 168 -4.46 6.89 -11.66
N MET A 169 -4.58 7.26 -10.39
CA MET A 169 -5.21 8.53 -9.99
C MET A 169 -4.43 9.74 -10.48
N LEU A 170 -3.09 9.71 -10.35
CA LEU A 170 -2.22 10.80 -10.82
C LEU A 170 -2.26 10.94 -12.34
N ALA A 171 -2.19 9.82 -13.08
CA ALA A 171 -2.32 9.82 -14.53
C ALA A 171 -3.63 10.44 -14.99
N ARG A 172 -4.75 10.00 -14.40
CA ARG A 172 -6.07 10.55 -14.70
C ARG A 172 -6.19 12.03 -14.36
N LEU A 173 -5.62 12.46 -13.24
CA LEU A 173 -5.62 13.86 -12.83
C LEU A 173 -4.78 14.73 -13.78
N TYR A 174 -3.66 14.20 -14.26
CA TYR A 174 -2.77 14.89 -15.19
C TYR A 174 -3.42 15.05 -16.57
N GLU A 175 -4.08 14.00 -17.07
CA GLU A 175 -4.85 14.01 -18.32
C GLU A 175 -6.01 15.01 -18.25
N LEU A 176 -6.74 15.04 -17.12
CA LEU A 176 -7.90 15.92 -16.92
C LEU A 176 -7.57 17.26 -16.26
N LYS A 177 -6.34 17.74 -16.40
CA LYS A 177 -5.87 18.94 -15.70
C LYS A 177 -6.64 20.20 -16.10
N GLU A 178 -7.05 20.32 -17.36
CA GLU A 178 -7.75 21.50 -17.87
C GLU A 178 -9.19 21.55 -17.34
N GLU A 179 -9.88 20.41 -17.35
CA GLU A 179 -11.21 20.20 -16.80
C GLU A 179 -11.21 20.48 -15.30
N VAL A 180 -10.20 20.00 -14.58
CA VAL A 180 -10.05 20.26 -13.13
C VAL A 180 -9.83 21.75 -12.85
N LEU A 181 -9.08 22.44 -13.71
CA LEU A 181 -8.85 23.88 -13.61
C LEU A 181 -10.12 24.68 -13.90
N PHE A 182 -10.94 24.23 -14.85
CA PHE A 182 -12.20 24.88 -15.20
C PHE A 182 -13.31 24.62 -14.18
N HIS A 183 -13.39 23.42 -13.63
CA HIS A 183 -14.42 23.01 -12.67
C HIS A 183 -14.35 23.79 -11.34
N GLU A 184 -13.17 24.25 -10.91
CA GLU A 184 -13.03 24.96 -9.64
C GLU A 184 -13.05 26.48 -9.79
N SER A 185 -14.16 27.08 -9.34
CA SER A 185 -14.38 28.54 -9.36
C SER A 185 -14.02 29.28 -8.06
N LYS A 186 -13.58 28.57 -7.01
CA LYS A 186 -13.52 29.10 -5.62
C LYS A 186 -12.12 29.49 -5.11
N GLU A 187 -11.13 29.64 -5.98
CA GLU A 187 -9.75 30.07 -5.64
C GLU A 187 -9.11 29.35 -4.44
N LYS A 188 -9.44 28.07 -4.21
CA LYS A 188 -8.85 27.32 -3.10
C LYS A 188 -7.35 27.15 -3.29
N HIS A 189 -6.60 27.20 -2.18
CA HIS A 189 -5.14 27.10 -2.15
C HIS A 189 -4.58 25.93 -2.99
N ASP A 190 -5.14 24.72 -2.88
CA ASP A 190 -4.65 23.58 -3.66
C ASP A 190 -4.83 23.75 -5.18
N PHE A 191 -5.91 24.40 -5.61
CA PHE A 191 -6.16 24.68 -7.03
C PHE A 191 -5.31 25.85 -7.54
N LEU A 192 -5.02 26.84 -6.69
CA LEU A 192 -4.02 27.88 -6.99
C LEU A 192 -2.63 27.26 -7.17
N MET A 193 -2.24 26.32 -6.31
CA MET A 193 -1.02 25.55 -6.50
C MET A 193 -1.07 24.71 -7.78
N PHE A 194 -2.20 24.08 -8.08
CA PHE A 194 -2.36 23.29 -9.31
C PHE A 194 -2.14 24.12 -10.58
N LYS A 195 -2.51 25.41 -10.60
CA LYS A 195 -2.21 26.34 -11.69
C LYS A 195 -0.71 26.65 -11.85
N ASN A 196 0.09 26.47 -10.80
CA ASN A 196 1.50 26.82 -10.81
C ASN A 196 2.30 25.85 -11.69
N TYR A 197 3.12 26.39 -12.61
CA TYR A 197 3.99 25.59 -13.47
C TYR A 197 4.89 24.62 -12.68
N THR A 198 5.37 25.03 -11.52
CA THR A 198 6.18 24.19 -10.63
C THR A 198 5.42 22.97 -10.12
N PHE A 199 4.13 23.15 -9.81
CA PHE A 199 3.28 22.04 -9.42
C PHE A 199 3.04 21.09 -10.60
N GLN A 200 2.74 21.64 -11.78
CA GLN A 200 2.41 20.88 -12.98
C GLN A 200 3.54 19.93 -13.39
N TRP A 201 4.80 20.39 -13.43
CA TRP A 201 5.90 19.50 -13.78
C TRP A 201 6.22 18.50 -12.66
N ARG A 202 6.03 18.85 -11.37
CA ARG A 202 6.15 17.87 -10.27
C ARG A 202 5.07 16.80 -10.33
N LEU A 203 3.85 17.18 -10.69
CA LEU A 203 2.75 16.24 -10.93
C LEU A 203 3.07 15.32 -12.11
N ALA A 204 3.62 15.87 -13.19
CA ALA A 204 4.07 15.10 -14.35
C ALA A 204 5.13 14.06 -13.96
N TYR A 205 6.15 14.48 -13.21
CA TYR A 205 7.18 13.58 -12.68
C TYR A 205 6.59 12.48 -11.79
N LEU A 206 5.71 12.84 -10.85
CA LEU A 206 5.03 11.88 -9.98
C LEU A 206 4.25 10.86 -10.81
N THR A 207 3.55 11.32 -11.84
CA THR A 207 2.81 10.44 -12.75
C THR A 207 3.75 9.45 -13.44
N ASP A 208 4.84 9.91 -14.04
CA ASP A 208 5.79 9.04 -14.75
C ASP A 208 6.50 8.04 -13.82
N ILE A 209 6.93 8.46 -12.62
CA ILE A 209 7.60 7.54 -11.69
C ILE A 209 6.64 6.53 -11.09
N PHE A 210 5.38 6.90 -10.80
CA PHE A 210 4.38 5.96 -10.32
C PHE A 210 3.95 4.96 -11.41
N ASP A 211 3.82 5.39 -12.67
CA ASP A 211 3.60 4.48 -13.80
C ASP A 211 4.76 3.49 -13.95
N SER A 212 5.98 3.98 -13.82
CA SER A 212 7.18 3.16 -13.86
C SER A 212 7.27 2.17 -12.70
N LEU A 213 6.78 2.54 -11.51
CA LEU A 213 6.66 1.65 -10.35
C LEU A 213 5.51 0.65 -10.50
N ASN A 214 4.48 0.98 -11.29
CA ASN A 214 3.37 0.08 -11.59
C ASN A 214 3.79 -1.11 -12.46
N GLU A 215 4.70 -0.90 -13.42
CA GLU A 215 5.18 -1.95 -14.32
C GLU A 215 5.75 -3.18 -13.58
N PRO A 216 6.76 -3.05 -12.67
CA PRO A 216 7.25 -4.20 -11.92
C PRO A 216 6.13 -4.84 -11.10
N ASN A 217 5.21 -4.08 -10.52
CA ASN A 217 4.17 -4.67 -9.68
C ASN A 217 3.17 -5.53 -10.46
N LEU A 218 2.76 -5.09 -11.65
CA LEU A 218 1.92 -5.91 -12.54
C LEU A 218 2.67 -7.18 -12.94
N LYS A 219 3.96 -7.05 -13.27
CA LYS A 219 4.80 -8.20 -13.56
C LYS A 219 4.84 -9.14 -12.37
N LEU A 220 5.17 -8.67 -11.16
CA LEU A 220 5.28 -9.42 -9.90
C LEU A 220 3.98 -10.14 -9.47
N GLN A 221 2.81 -9.63 -9.88
CA GLN A 221 1.50 -10.23 -9.61
C GLN A 221 1.10 -11.32 -10.62
N SER A 222 1.88 -11.54 -11.69
CA SER A 222 1.54 -12.55 -12.69
C SER A 222 1.55 -13.98 -12.12
N ARG A 223 0.66 -14.84 -12.62
CA ARG A 223 0.37 -16.18 -12.06
C ARG A 223 1.55 -17.16 -12.05
N ASN A 224 2.62 -16.88 -12.80
CA ASN A 224 3.78 -17.78 -13.01
C ASN A 224 5.11 -17.23 -12.48
N ASN A 225 5.09 -16.24 -11.59
CA ASN A 225 6.34 -15.71 -11.05
C ASN A 225 6.97 -16.59 -9.98
N ILE A 226 8.29 -16.74 -10.11
CA ILE A 226 9.18 -17.31 -9.10
C ILE A 226 10.03 -16.19 -8.48
N ILE A 227 10.51 -16.40 -7.25
CA ILE A 227 11.30 -15.39 -6.53
C ILE A 227 12.53 -14.92 -7.31
N ILE A 228 13.17 -15.83 -8.07
CA ILE A 228 14.34 -15.52 -8.90
C ILE A 228 13.98 -14.48 -9.97
N SER A 229 12.92 -14.72 -10.75
CA SER A 229 12.46 -13.78 -11.77
C SER A 229 12.07 -12.42 -11.16
N ASN A 230 11.42 -12.44 -10.00
CA ASN A 230 11.07 -11.22 -9.27
C ASN A 230 12.30 -10.42 -8.85
N TYR A 231 13.36 -11.12 -8.43
CA TYR A 231 14.62 -10.51 -8.07
C TYR A 231 15.30 -9.86 -9.28
N ASP A 232 15.41 -10.57 -10.39
CA ASP A 232 16.01 -10.04 -11.64
C ASP A 232 15.25 -8.80 -12.14
N TYR A 233 13.92 -8.82 -12.07
CA TYR A 233 13.10 -7.65 -12.42
C TYR A 233 13.40 -6.45 -11.53
N ILE A 234 13.55 -6.66 -10.22
CA ILE A 234 13.84 -5.56 -9.29
C ILE A 234 15.27 -5.06 -9.48
N GLN A 235 16.26 -5.93 -9.72
CA GLN A 235 17.61 -5.49 -10.05
C GLN A 235 17.64 -4.68 -11.35
N GLY A 236 16.92 -5.14 -12.38
CA GLY A 236 16.76 -4.38 -13.61
C GLY A 236 16.13 -3.00 -13.39
N PHE A 237 15.12 -2.92 -12.50
CA PHE A 237 14.51 -1.65 -12.13
C PHE A 237 15.47 -0.74 -11.34
N ILE A 238 16.25 -1.29 -10.42
CA ILE A 238 17.30 -0.56 -9.69
C ILE A 238 18.34 0.01 -10.67
N SER A 239 18.82 -0.77 -11.63
CA SER A 239 19.73 -0.29 -12.68
C SER A 239 19.10 0.80 -13.56
N LYS A 240 17.78 0.70 -13.83
CA LYS A 240 17.02 1.74 -14.55
C LYS A 240 16.95 3.04 -13.75
N LEU A 241 16.72 2.98 -12.43
CA LEU A 241 16.77 4.17 -11.55
C LEU A 241 18.15 4.82 -11.53
N GLN A 242 19.22 4.04 -11.49
CA GLN A 242 20.59 4.55 -11.56
C GLN A 242 20.85 5.34 -12.84
N LEU A 243 20.45 4.77 -13.99
CA LEU A 243 20.57 5.44 -15.29
C LEU A 243 19.76 6.73 -15.32
N TRP A 244 18.55 6.74 -14.77
CA TRP A 244 17.73 7.95 -14.67
C TRP A 244 18.36 9.00 -13.78
N ASN A 245 18.91 8.61 -12.63
CA ASN A 245 19.59 9.54 -11.73
C ASN A 245 20.80 10.20 -12.41
N GLN A 246 21.58 9.45 -13.20
CA GLN A 246 22.66 9.99 -14.02
C GLN A 246 22.15 10.97 -15.08
N LYS A 247 21.09 10.61 -15.82
CA LYS A 247 20.51 11.50 -16.84
C LYS A 247 19.95 12.79 -16.25
N VAL A 248 19.18 12.69 -15.16
CA VAL A 248 18.63 13.85 -14.44
C VAL A 248 19.74 14.70 -13.85
N SER A 249 20.87 14.10 -13.44
CA SER A 249 22.05 14.85 -12.98
C SER A 249 22.65 15.75 -14.06
N SER A 250 22.55 15.35 -15.34
CA SER A 250 22.90 16.15 -16.52
C SER A 250 21.70 16.95 -17.08
N ASP A 251 20.68 17.21 -16.26
CA ASP A 251 19.45 17.92 -16.60
C ASP A 251 18.66 17.31 -17.77
N ASN A 252 18.87 16.02 -18.04
CA ASN A 252 18.17 15.27 -19.06
C ASN A 252 17.04 14.43 -18.43
N VAL A 253 15.80 14.85 -18.70
CA VAL A 253 14.59 14.20 -18.19
C VAL A 253 13.84 13.39 -19.26
N ILE A 254 14.46 13.06 -20.39
CA ILE A 254 13.81 12.33 -21.50
C ILE A 254 13.23 10.96 -21.09
N CYS A 255 13.69 10.42 -19.96
CA CYS A 255 13.17 9.19 -19.38
C CYS A 255 11.77 9.32 -18.76
N PHE A 256 11.30 10.56 -18.57
CA PHE A 256 10.00 10.91 -17.99
C PHE A 256 9.26 11.75 -19.04
N SER A 257 8.41 11.12 -19.86
CA SER A 257 7.79 11.76 -21.02
C SER A 257 6.93 12.96 -20.64
N ARG A 258 6.07 12.82 -19.63
CA ARG A 258 5.19 13.91 -19.17
C ARG A 258 6.00 15.03 -18.52
N LEU A 259 7.03 14.68 -17.75
CA LEU A 259 7.94 15.68 -17.18
C LEU A 259 8.68 16.46 -18.27
N PHE A 260 9.20 15.76 -19.29
CA PHE A 260 9.91 16.37 -20.40
C PHE A 260 9.03 17.41 -21.12
N GLU A 261 7.77 17.09 -21.36
CA GLU A 261 6.80 18.02 -21.95
C GLU A 261 6.41 19.17 -21.01
N ALA A 262 6.32 18.91 -19.70
CA ALA A 262 5.87 19.88 -18.71
C ALA A 262 6.94 20.90 -18.30
N ILE A 263 8.23 20.55 -18.37
CA ILE A 263 9.27 21.36 -17.75
C ILE A 263 9.58 22.65 -18.51
N LYS A 264 9.38 22.71 -19.84
CA LYS A 264 9.40 23.92 -20.70
C LYS A 264 10.35 25.06 -20.23
N ASN A 265 11.64 24.75 -20.03
CA ASN A 265 12.74 25.64 -19.57
C ASN A 265 12.84 25.94 -18.06
N ASN A 266 12.07 25.29 -17.20
CA ASN A 266 12.22 25.43 -15.75
C ASN A 266 13.45 24.67 -15.23
N ILE A 267 14.06 25.21 -14.19
CA ILE A 267 15.18 24.57 -13.49
C ILE A 267 14.67 23.36 -12.71
N LEU A 268 15.34 22.22 -12.92
CA LEU A 268 15.08 21.01 -12.16
C LEU A 268 15.39 21.22 -10.67
N ASP A 269 14.42 20.87 -9.83
CA ASP A 269 14.61 20.91 -8.38
C ASP A 269 15.54 19.76 -7.95
N ALA A 270 16.47 20.03 -7.02
CA ALA A 270 17.32 19.01 -6.41
C ALA A 270 16.51 17.84 -5.82
N ASN A 271 15.27 18.11 -5.42
CA ASN A 271 14.32 17.11 -4.91
C ASN A 271 14.10 15.91 -5.85
N LEU A 272 14.28 16.03 -7.17
CA LEU A 272 14.12 14.89 -8.09
C LEU A 272 15.31 13.92 -7.99
N LYS A 273 16.51 14.48 -7.91
CA LYS A 273 17.77 13.71 -7.73
C LYS A 273 17.72 12.99 -6.38
N ASP A 274 17.35 13.72 -5.32
CA ASP A 274 17.19 13.16 -3.97
C ASP A 274 16.16 12.03 -3.93
N HIS A 275 15.02 12.18 -4.63
CA HIS A 275 14.00 11.14 -4.69
C HIS A 275 14.49 9.88 -5.37
N LEU A 276 15.10 9.99 -6.56
CA LEU A 276 15.60 8.83 -7.29
C LEU A 276 16.67 8.08 -6.50
N GLN A 277 17.58 8.80 -5.86
CA GLN A 277 18.59 8.21 -4.99
C GLN A 277 17.96 7.51 -3.78
N THR A 278 17.03 8.18 -3.08
CA THR A 278 16.36 7.60 -1.90
C THR A 278 15.55 6.36 -2.26
N LEU A 279 14.87 6.37 -3.41
CA LEU A 279 14.10 5.23 -3.91
C LEU A 279 15.01 4.04 -4.27
N GLU A 280 16.15 4.31 -4.92
CA GLU A 280 17.17 3.30 -5.19
C GLU A 280 17.70 2.69 -3.88
N ASP A 281 18.09 3.52 -2.92
CA ASP A 281 18.68 3.09 -1.65
C ASP A 281 17.70 2.21 -0.85
N GLU A 282 16.43 2.59 -0.79
CA GLU A 282 15.40 1.81 -0.10
C GLU A 282 15.10 0.49 -0.83
N LEU A 283 15.03 0.48 -2.17
CA LEU A 283 14.93 -0.78 -2.91
C LEU A 283 16.15 -1.67 -2.65
N ARG A 284 17.37 -1.14 -2.67
CA ARG A 284 18.57 -1.92 -2.33
C ARG A 284 18.53 -2.46 -0.91
N ARG A 285 18.06 -1.66 0.03
CA ARG A 285 17.92 -2.02 1.44
C ARG A 285 16.94 -3.17 1.62
N TYR A 286 15.72 -3.06 1.08
CA TYR A 286 14.69 -4.08 1.24
C TYR A 286 15.03 -5.39 0.53
N TYR A 287 15.77 -5.33 -0.58
CA TYR A 287 16.05 -6.50 -1.40
C TYR A 287 17.39 -7.17 -1.10
N ARG A 288 18.19 -6.62 -0.17
CA ARG A 288 19.47 -7.20 0.27
C ARG A 288 19.32 -8.62 0.78
N ASP A 289 18.25 -8.91 1.52
CA ASP A 289 18.03 -10.21 2.17
C ASP A 289 17.42 -11.27 1.25
N ILE A 290 16.78 -10.86 0.15
CA ILE A 290 16.24 -11.78 -0.87
C ILE A 290 17.39 -12.54 -1.56
N ASN A 291 18.58 -11.95 -1.65
CA ASN A 291 19.81 -12.63 -2.12
C ASN A 291 20.11 -13.93 -1.38
N ARG A 292 19.79 -14.02 -0.08
CA ARG A 292 20.06 -15.21 0.72
C ARG A 292 19.04 -16.33 0.49
N ALA A 293 17.87 -16.01 -0.06
CA ALA A 293 16.85 -16.97 -0.47
C ALA A 293 17.01 -17.44 -1.92
N HIS A 294 17.79 -16.72 -2.73
CA HIS A 294 18.09 -17.04 -4.14
C HIS A 294 18.69 -18.45 -4.31
N ASP A 295 19.45 -18.94 -3.33
CA ASP A 295 20.04 -20.29 -3.35
C ASP A 295 19.00 -21.42 -3.24
N LYS A 296 17.74 -21.11 -2.90
CA LYS A 296 16.64 -22.06 -2.80
C LYS A 296 15.68 -21.90 -3.99
N LYS A 297 16.07 -22.52 -5.11
CA LYS A 297 15.49 -22.40 -6.48
C LYS A 297 14.00 -22.73 -6.69
N SER A 298 13.15 -22.84 -5.66
CA SER A 298 11.80 -23.44 -5.81
C SER A 298 10.65 -22.75 -5.08
N ILE A 299 10.82 -21.51 -4.60
CA ILE A 299 9.74 -20.81 -3.91
C ILE A 299 8.94 -19.96 -4.90
N CYS A 300 7.68 -20.35 -5.12
CA CYS A 300 6.69 -19.52 -5.81
C CYS A 300 6.13 -18.48 -4.82
N CYS A 301 6.20 -17.21 -5.18
CA CYS A 301 5.60 -16.13 -4.39
C CYS A 301 4.15 -15.93 -4.83
N ARG A 302 3.19 -16.51 -4.10
CA ARG A 302 1.80 -16.02 -4.11
C ARG A 302 1.55 -15.28 -2.79
N CYS A 303 1.26 -13.99 -2.86
CA CYS A 303 0.82 -13.25 -1.68
C CYS A 303 -0.66 -13.66 -1.44
N VAL A 304 -0.91 -14.35 -0.33
CA VAL A 304 -2.27 -14.76 0.09
C VAL A 304 -2.80 -13.68 1.02
N THR A 305 -3.87 -12.99 0.62
CA THR A 305 -4.58 -12.05 1.49
C THR A 305 -5.65 -12.81 2.27
N ILE A 306 -5.52 -12.87 3.60
CA ILE A 306 -6.47 -13.56 4.47
C ILE A 306 -7.49 -12.54 4.99
N THR A 307 -8.76 -12.72 4.67
CA THR A 307 -9.87 -11.92 5.21
C THR A 307 -10.90 -12.81 5.90
N ARG A 308 -11.41 -12.35 7.04
CA ARG A 308 -12.39 -13.10 7.85
C ARG A 308 -13.79 -12.90 7.25
N SER A 309 -14.50 -13.98 6.93
CA SER A 309 -15.94 -13.92 6.66
C SER A 309 -16.73 -14.39 7.89
N SER A 310 -18.00 -14.01 7.97
CA SER A 310 -18.96 -14.44 8.99
C SER A 310 -19.18 -15.97 9.05
N SER A 311 -18.60 -16.74 8.13
CA SER A 311 -18.70 -18.21 8.05
C SER A 311 -17.35 -18.94 8.23
N GLY A 312 -16.25 -18.22 8.52
CA GLY A 312 -14.90 -18.79 8.66
C GLY A 312 -13.83 -17.98 7.93
N ILE A 313 -12.56 -18.36 8.12
CA ILE A 313 -11.39 -17.80 7.41
C ILE A 313 -11.48 -18.23 5.95
N ILE A 314 -11.60 -17.26 5.02
CA ILE A 314 -11.57 -17.55 3.58
C ILE A 314 -10.21 -17.10 3.06
N SER A 315 -9.40 -18.04 2.58
CA SER A 315 -8.28 -17.73 1.69
C SER A 315 -8.88 -17.34 0.33
N ARG A 316 -8.95 -16.04 0.04
CA ARG A 316 -9.29 -15.61 -1.32
C ARG A 316 -8.02 -15.68 -2.16
N ASN A 317 -7.99 -16.62 -3.10
CA ASN A 317 -7.22 -16.45 -4.32
C ASN A 317 -7.89 -15.30 -5.08
N GLU A 318 -7.35 -14.09 -5.02
CA GLU A 318 -7.74 -13.05 -5.97
C GLU A 318 -7.13 -13.42 -7.34
N GLY A 319 -8.00 -13.48 -8.35
CA GLY A 319 -7.75 -14.11 -9.66
C GLY A 319 -6.82 -13.35 -10.58
#